data_AF-A0AAD4K5V6-F1
#
_entry.id   AF-A0AAD4K5V6-F1
#
_cell.length_a   1.000
_cell.length_b   1.000
_cell.length_c   1.000
_cell.angle_alpha   90.00
_cell.angle_beta   90.00
_cell.angle_gamma   90.00
#
_symmetry.space_group_name_H-M   'P 1'
#
loop_
_entity.id
_entity.type
_entity.pdbx_description
1 polymer ?
#
loop_
_entity_poly.entity_id
_entity_poly.type
_entity_poly.pdbx_seq_one_letter_code
_entity_poly.pdbx_strand_id
1 'polypeptide(L)'
;SKCVVARAQGSTHWLLIGLLLLTLLAAPGCGIVCYHCDSIALPECAQTLGEVGLLPFKECATELTCVMSIGELCTLFTLTAQLYFPSLSLFAVDGITYRGCGAETPTTQASYAKRCSTNLCNAGVYPPGRLKCHHCAGESCVTAPAGKPRPCLQHREEDHCYTEVISPTLAYRGCSSDQNHTASTTAQLCDVNGCNGEQGARTLTCVSCDSLDALGCKMDLFQLGSGAACNISQFEQCQLQLLLGEEEQHFCFSYRHLSRVVRGCSSAMPAELAALQDDLLKCSTTDNCNAGCMPQQRCLNCNSLNQEQCRSNASSLTSSYCGSAEASSCYACEYDDWSVQRGCGAPPTAAQPLNCYECDGSSQQTCNALDFTRCYRCSSDGVDGAGCANWQRPGGIYIEECALPAAACLVLTHLNGTTERGCQTEDFHCNAATVAKCRSCEGSFCNTGAFPEQRLWCHQCENCEQVARGQDALPCAQWANEPTDQSAACLEFYDAQLRQVKRGCRSNSQLYYECLLRNGSEQPCRLCRTPGCNNTPGQLLRGQSYELAIRSVA
;
A
#
# COMPACT_ATOMS: atom_id res chain seq x y z
N SER A 1 -33.07 -5.16 -61.89
CA SER A 1 -33.47 -6.54 -62.23
C SER A 1 -33.59 -6.66 -63.74
N LYS A 2 -33.03 -7.72 -64.33
CA LYS A 2 -33.12 -8.04 -65.76
C LYS A 2 -34.60 -8.24 -66.15
N CYS A 3 -35.08 -7.56 -67.19
CA CYS A 3 -36.30 -7.97 -67.89
C CYS A 3 -35.94 -9.06 -68.90
N VAL A 4 -36.54 -10.24 -68.74
CA VAL A 4 -36.51 -11.32 -69.72
C VAL A 4 -37.56 -11.00 -70.79
N VAL A 5 -37.15 -10.89 -72.04
CA VAL A 5 -38.06 -10.93 -73.19
C VAL A 5 -37.70 -12.15 -74.03
N ALA A 6 -38.61 -13.12 -74.04
CA ALA A 6 -38.55 -14.30 -74.88
C ALA A 6 -38.73 -13.89 -76.36
N ARG A 7 -37.89 -14.46 -77.21
CA ARG A 7 -37.85 -14.23 -78.66
C ARG A 7 -38.81 -15.25 -79.32
N ALA A 8 -39.90 -14.78 -79.93
CA ALA A 8 -40.69 -15.56 -80.87
C ALA A 8 -40.40 -15.06 -82.29
N GLN A 9 -39.85 -15.93 -83.15
CA GLN A 9 -39.74 -15.73 -84.59
C GLN A 9 -40.84 -16.55 -85.28
N GLY A 10 -41.71 -15.88 -86.03
CA GLY A 10 -42.76 -16.51 -86.81
C GLY A 10 -43.56 -15.49 -87.62
N SER A 11 -43.01 -15.14 -88.80
CA SER A 11 -43.67 -14.80 -90.07
C SER A 11 -44.95 -13.94 -90.09
N THR A 12 -44.86 -12.85 -90.89
CA THR A 12 -45.89 -12.25 -91.76
C THR A 12 -47.16 -11.65 -91.14
N HIS A 13 -47.23 -10.32 -91.01
CA HIS A 13 -47.92 -9.46 -91.99
C HIS A 13 -47.96 -7.99 -91.52
N TRP A 14 -47.50 -7.11 -92.40
CA TRP A 14 -47.61 -5.66 -92.31
C TRP A 14 -49.07 -5.24 -92.46
N LEU A 15 -49.64 -4.51 -91.48
CA LEU A 15 -50.64 -3.41 -91.66
C LEU A 15 -51.37 -2.94 -90.38
N LEU A 16 -50.96 -3.34 -89.17
CA LEU A 16 -51.58 -2.88 -87.90
C LEU A 16 -50.63 -2.15 -86.94
N ILE A 17 -49.57 -1.53 -87.47
CA ILE A 17 -48.53 -0.86 -86.66
C ILE A 17 -48.82 0.63 -86.40
N GLY A 18 -49.77 1.23 -87.12
CA GLY A 18 -50.04 2.68 -87.02
C GLY A 18 -50.88 3.13 -85.81
N LEU A 19 -51.75 2.27 -85.27
CA LEU A 19 -52.66 2.64 -84.17
C LEU A 19 -52.33 2.02 -82.81
N LEU A 20 -51.42 1.04 -82.75
CA LEU A 20 -50.94 0.46 -81.49
C LEU A 20 -49.71 1.18 -80.93
N LEU A 21 -49.07 2.06 -81.71
CA LEU A 21 -47.90 2.85 -81.28
C LEU A 21 -48.25 4.15 -80.54
N LEU A 22 -49.52 4.58 -80.56
CA LEU A 22 -50.00 5.77 -79.84
C LEU A 22 -50.62 5.46 -78.47
N THR A 23 -50.83 4.18 -78.12
CA THR A 23 -51.29 3.75 -76.79
C THR A 23 -50.17 3.19 -75.90
N LEU A 24 -48.92 3.13 -76.39
CA LEU A 24 -47.74 2.70 -75.62
C LEU A 24 -46.89 3.86 -75.07
N LEU A 25 -47.33 5.12 -75.23
CA LEU A 25 -46.64 6.31 -74.69
C LEU A 25 -47.13 6.75 -73.29
N ALA A 26 -48.05 6.02 -72.68
CA ALA A 26 -48.33 6.14 -71.25
C ALA A 26 -47.60 5.02 -70.49
N ALA A 27 -46.27 5.03 -70.54
CA ALA A 27 -45.51 4.33 -69.51
C ALA A 27 -45.85 5.01 -68.17
N PRO A 28 -46.36 4.31 -67.14
CA PRO A 28 -46.49 4.89 -65.82
C PRO A 28 -45.08 5.34 -65.42
N GLY A 29 -44.94 6.61 -65.04
CA GLY A 29 -43.66 7.24 -64.76
C GLY A 29 -42.80 6.32 -63.88
N CYS A 30 -41.53 6.16 -64.25
CA CYS A 30 -40.55 5.39 -63.49
C CYS A 30 -40.32 6.01 -62.10
N GLY A 31 -41.24 5.85 -61.17
CA GLY A 31 -41.03 6.17 -59.76
C GLY A 31 -40.02 5.19 -59.16
N ILE A 32 -39.18 5.68 -58.25
CA ILE A 32 -38.32 4.82 -57.43
C ILE A 32 -38.98 4.60 -56.06
N VAL A 33 -38.60 3.53 -55.37
CA VAL A 33 -39.08 3.24 -54.01
C VAL A 33 -37.99 3.62 -53.01
N CYS A 34 -38.33 4.38 -51.97
CA CYS A 34 -37.40 4.80 -50.92
C CYS A 34 -37.92 4.43 -49.54
N TYR A 35 -37.02 4.13 -48.60
CA TYR A 35 -37.40 4.06 -47.19
C TYR A 35 -37.83 5.44 -46.72
N HIS A 36 -38.91 5.49 -45.93
CA HIS A 36 -39.55 6.72 -45.48
C HIS A 36 -39.87 6.64 -43.99
N CYS A 37 -39.05 7.26 -43.16
CA CYS A 37 -39.20 7.28 -41.71
C CYS A 37 -38.41 8.43 -41.07
N ASP A 38 -38.77 8.76 -39.84
CA ASP A 38 -37.96 9.56 -38.92
C ASP A 38 -37.70 8.74 -37.65
N SER A 39 -36.54 8.97 -37.01
CA SER A 39 -36.15 8.21 -35.82
C SER A 39 -36.84 8.63 -34.52
N ILE A 40 -37.77 9.58 -34.56
CA ILE A 40 -38.56 9.98 -33.39
C ILE A 40 -39.79 9.10 -33.29
N ALA A 41 -40.53 9.00 -34.40
CA ALA A 41 -41.70 8.16 -34.50
C ALA A 41 -41.33 6.67 -34.60
N LEU A 42 -40.18 6.36 -35.22
CA LEU A 42 -39.74 4.99 -35.45
C LEU A 42 -38.23 4.82 -35.18
N PRO A 43 -37.82 4.41 -33.96
CA PRO A 43 -36.41 4.24 -33.59
C PRO A 43 -35.60 3.36 -34.55
N GLU A 44 -36.24 2.35 -35.14
CA GLU A 44 -35.67 1.44 -36.12
C GLU A 44 -35.11 2.21 -37.33
N CYS A 45 -35.65 3.39 -37.66
CA CYS A 45 -35.16 4.25 -38.73
C CYS A 45 -33.66 4.60 -38.59
N ALA A 46 -33.19 4.75 -37.34
CA ALA A 46 -31.79 4.95 -37.01
C ALA A 46 -31.06 3.63 -36.68
N GLN A 47 -31.73 2.71 -35.99
CA GLN A 47 -31.12 1.53 -35.36
C GLN A 47 -31.02 0.29 -36.26
N THR A 48 -31.60 0.31 -37.47
CA THR A 48 -31.55 -0.82 -38.40
C THR A 48 -30.15 -0.95 -39.05
N LEU A 49 -29.64 -2.18 -39.13
CA LEU A 49 -28.32 -2.49 -39.75
C LEU A 49 -28.35 -2.60 -41.29
N GLY A 50 -29.40 -2.06 -41.94
CA GLY A 50 -29.60 -2.16 -43.39
C GLY A 50 -30.29 -3.45 -43.86
N GLU A 51 -31.01 -4.13 -42.97
CA GLU A 51 -31.82 -5.31 -43.30
C GLU A 51 -33.03 -4.91 -44.16
N VAL A 52 -33.23 -5.63 -45.27
CA VAL A 52 -34.25 -5.29 -46.27
C VAL A 52 -35.64 -5.62 -45.75
N GLY A 53 -36.57 -4.67 -45.85
CA GLY A 53 -37.99 -4.88 -45.54
C GLY A 53 -38.41 -4.63 -44.09
N LEU A 54 -37.50 -4.15 -43.23
CA LEU A 54 -37.84 -3.80 -41.84
C LEU A 54 -38.33 -2.36 -41.67
N LEU A 55 -38.00 -1.48 -42.61
CA LEU A 55 -38.39 -0.07 -42.56
C LEU A 55 -39.57 0.20 -43.50
N PRO A 56 -40.48 1.13 -43.13
CA PRO A 56 -41.54 1.59 -44.02
C PRO A 56 -40.93 2.24 -45.27
N PHE A 57 -41.58 2.04 -46.41
CA PHE A 57 -41.16 2.60 -47.70
C PHE A 57 -42.32 3.32 -48.39
N LYS A 58 -41.99 4.23 -49.31
CA LYS A 58 -42.93 5.00 -50.12
C LYS A 58 -42.44 5.02 -51.57
N GLU A 59 -43.39 5.05 -52.51
CA GLU A 59 -43.11 5.30 -53.93
C GLU A 59 -42.91 6.80 -54.17
N CYS A 60 -41.78 7.16 -54.76
CA CYS A 60 -41.41 8.51 -55.12
C CYS A 60 -41.75 8.76 -56.60
N ALA A 61 -42.99 9.18 -56.85
CA ALA A 61 -43.48 9.40 -58.23
C ALA A 61 -42.90 10.65 -58.89
N THR A 62 -42.57 11.67 -58.10
CA THR A 62 -42.08 12.99 -58.55
C THR A 62 -40.58 13.18 -58.35
N GLU A 63 -39.94 12.31 -57.55
CA GLU A 63 -38.57 12.44 -57.10
C GLU A 63 -37.80 11.15 -57.41
N LEU A 64 -36.83 11.23 -58.34
CA LEU A 64 -36.02 10.08 -58.76
C LEU A 64 -34.80 9.83 -57.85
N THR A 65 -34.83 10.35 -56.62
CA THR A 65 -33.74 10.16 -55.64
C THR A 65 -34.29 9.84 -54.26
N CYS A 66 -33.66 8.90 -53.55
CA CYS A 66 -33.85 8.71 -52.12
C CYS A 66 -32.87 9.57 -51.37
N VAL A 67 -33.28 10.05 -50.20
CA VAL A 67 -32.48 10.88 -49.32
C VAL A 67 -32.42 10.25 -47.94
N MET A 68 -31.27 10.46 -47.30
CA MET A 68 -31.08 10.21 -45.89
C MET A 68 -30.29 11.36 -45.29
N SER A 69 -30.73 11.86 -44.15
CA SER A 69 -30.14 13.03 -43.50
C SER A 69 -30.19 12.92 -41.99
N ILE A 70 -29.34 13.71 -41.34
CA ILE A 70 -29.35 13.92 -39.89
C ILE A 70 -29.39 15.41 -39.64
N GLY A 71 -30.41 15.86 -38.92
CA GLY A 71 -30.59 17.28 -38.63
C GLY A 71 -31.51 17.52 -37.45
N GLU A 72 -31.64 18.78 -37.09
CA GLU A 72 -32.54 19.25 -36.04
C GLU A 72 -34.01 19.07 -36.43
N LEU A 73 -34.85 18.95 -35.41
CA LEU A 73 -36.28 19.08 -35.59
C LEU A 73 -36.61 20.51 -36.04
N CYS A 74 -36.82 20.70 -37.34
CA CYS A 74 -37.39 21.94 -37.84
C CYS A 74 -38.90 21.93 -37.52
N THR A 75 -39.29 22.24 -36.28
CA THR A 75 -40.68 22.65 -36.05
C THR A 75 -40.91 23.89 -36.92
N LEU A 76 -41.81 23.78 -37.89
CA LEU A 76 -42.36 24.86 -38.71
C LEU A 76 -43.04 26.01 -37.90
N PHE A 77 -42.81 26.09 -36.59
CA PHE A 77 -43.32 27.11 -35.67
C PHE A 77 -42.35 28.29 -35.44
N THR A 78 -41.20 28.33 -36.11
CA THR A 78 -40.11 29.28 -35.82
C THR A 78 -40.33 30.72 -36.30
N LEU A 79 -41.41 31.03 -37.03
CA LEU A 79 -41.75 32.42 -37.36
C LEU A 79 -42.86 33.01 -36.48
N THR A 80 -43.72 32.19 -35.87
CA THR A 80 -44.80 32.69 -35.00
C THR A 80 -44.50 32.54 -33.50
N ALA A 81 -43.78 31.50 -33.07
CA ALA A 81 -43.48 31.30 -31.65
C ALA A 81 -42.39 32.26 -31.12
N GLN A 82 -41.37 32.58 -31.94
CA GLN A 82 -40.29 33.52 -31.57
C GLN A 82 -40.80 34.95 -31.31
N LEU A 83 -41.92 35.34 -31.94
CA LEU A 83 -42.52 36.66 -31.77
C LEU A 83 -43.44 36.76 -30.53
N TYR A 84 -43.86 35.62 -29.96
CA TYR A 84 -44.80 35.61 -28.83
C TYR A 84 -44.21 35.12 -27.49
N PHE A 85 -43.11 34.36 -27.48
CA PHE A 85 -42.51 33.83 -26.25
C PHE A 85 -40.96 33.88 -26.27
N PRO A 86 -40.33 35.02 -25.92
CA PRO A 86 -38.87 35.19 -25.96
C PRO A 86 -38.10 34.37 -24.92
N SER A 87 -38.79 33.67 -24.01
CA SER A 87 -38.21 32.86 -22.93
C SER A 87 -38.42 31.35 -23.12
N LEU A 88 -38.93 30.90 -24.26
CA LEU A 88 -39.04 29.47 -24.57
C LEU A 88 -37.71 28.99 -25.19
N SER A 89 -36.79 28.50 -24.36
CA SER A 89 -35.61 27.77 -24.81
C SER A 89 -36.05 26.43 -25.41
N LEU A 90 -36.32 26.43 -26.72
CA LEU A 90 -36.54 25.23 -27.51
C LEU A 90 -35.22 24.45 -27.53
N PHE A 91 -35.16 23.31 -26.83
CA PHE A 91 -34.04 22.37 -26.96
C PHE A 91 -34.09 21.80 -28.38
N ALA A 92 -33.26 22.32 -29.27
CA ALA A 92 -33.04 21.70 -30.57
C ALA A 92 -32.29 20.38 -30.35
N VAL A 93 -32.92 19.27 -30.72
CA VAL A 93 -32.29 17.94 -30.66
C VAL A 93 -31.60 17.70 -32.00
N ASP A 94 -30.31 18.01 -32.05
CA ASP A 94 -29.39 17.52 -33.10
C ASP A 94 -29.27 15.99 -33.02
N GLY A 95 -29.29 15.31 -34.17
CA GLY A 95 -28.97 13.87 -34.25
C GLY A 95 -30.09 12.94 -34.71
N ILE A 96 -31.21 13.47 -35.22
CA ILE A 96 -32.37 12.68 -35.66
C ILE A 96 -32.17 12.20 -37.09
N THR A 97 -32.45 10.92 -37.37
CA THR A 97 -32.29 10.32 -38.70
C THR A 97 -33.58 10.42 -39.49
N TYR A 98 -33.51 11.01 -40.69
CA TYR A 98 -34.61 11.08 -41.64
C TYR A 98 -34.28 10.27 -42.89
N ARG A 99 -35.26 9.53 -43.40
CA ARG A 99 -35.20 8.80 -44.67
C ARG A 99 -36.44 9.18 -45.49
N GLY A 100 -36.30 9.39 -46.79
CA GLY A 100 -37.46 9.67 -47.64
C GLY A 100 -37.12 9.92 -49.11
N CYS A 101 -38.10 10.49 -49.81
CA CYS A 101 -37.99 10.89 -51.21
C CYS A 101 -37.35 12.28 -51.34
N GLY A 102 -36.39 12.42 -52.26
CA GLY A 102 -35.87 13.68 -52.82
C GLY A 102 -35.95 14.93 -51.94
N ALA A 103 -36.62 15.96 -52.46
CA ALA A 103 -36.82 17.22 -51.76
C ALA A 103 -37.86 17.16 -50.62
N GLU A 104 -38.64 16.07 -50.51
CA GLU A 104 -39.61 15.87 -49.42
C GLU A 104 -38.94 15.55 -48.08
N THR A 105 -37.67 15.13 -48.10
CA THR A 105 -36.91 14.77 -46.91
C THR A 105 -36.20 16.00 -46.34
N PRO A 106 -36.30 16.30 -45.03
CA PRO A 106 -35.62 17.44 -44.43
C PRO A 106 -34.10 17.38 -44.61
N THR A 107 -33.53 18.28 -45.41
CA THR A 107 -32.07 18.42 -45.60
C THR A 107 -31.53 19.81 -45.30
N THR A 108 -32.41 20.80 -45.11
CA THR A 108 -32.02 22.17 -44.76
C THR A 108 -31.47 22.19 -43.33
N GLN A 109 -30.22 22.64 -43.17
CA GLN A 109 -29.46 22.64 -41.90
C GLN A 109 -29.14 21.24 -41.35
N ALA A 110 -29.18 20.19 -42.18
CA ALA A 110 -28.73 18.87 -41.78
C ALA A 110 -27.20 18.81 -41.70
N SER A 111 -26.65 18.35 -40.57
CA SER A 111 -25.21 18.12 -40.37
C SER A 111 -24.66 17.06 -41.33
N TYR A 112 -25.48 16.10 -41.72
CA TYR A 112 -25.16 15.09 -42.72
C TYR A 112 -26.33 14.88 -43.68
N ALA A 113 -26.09 14.84 -44.99
CA ALA A 113 -27.09 14.43 -45.98
C ALA A 113 -26.46 13.61 -47.14
N LYS A 114 -27.18 12.58 -47.61
CA LYS A 114 -26.79 11.76 -48.76
C LYS A 114 -27.99 11.50 -49.66
N ARG A 115 -27.76 11.53 -50.98
CA ARG A 115 -28.74 11.19 -52.01
C ARG A 115 -28.29 9.97 -52.81
N CYS A 116 -29.23 9.17 -53.29
CA CYS A 116 -28.98 8.02 -54.16
C CYS A 116 -30.18 7.77 -55.09
N SER A 117 -29.98 7.07 -56.21
CA SER A 117 -30.95 7.00 -57.32
C SER A 117 -31.44 5.60 -57.68
N THR A 118 -31.18 4.60 -56.83
CA THR A 118 -31.68 3.22 -57.01
C THR A 118 -32.76 2.90 -55.98
N ASN A 119 -33.62 1.91 -56.28
CA ASN A 119 -34.65 1.48 -55.34
C ASN A 119 -34.05 1.07 -53.99
N LEU A 120 -34.64 1.59 -52.91
CA LEU A 120 -34.31 1.30 -51.50
C LEU A 120 -32.83 1.54 -51.16
N CYS A 121 -32.18 2.48 -51.86
CA CYS A 121 -30.75 2.76 -51.69
C CYS A 121 -30.39 3.44 -50.37
N ASN A 122 -31.38 4.03 -49.68
CA ASN A 122 -31.23 4.64 -48.37
C ASN A 122 -31.49 3.64 -47.23
N ALA A 123 -31.02 2.39 -47.34
CA ALA A 123 -31.21 1.33 -46.34
C ALA A 123 -30.15 1.32 -45.22
N GLY A 124 -28.91 1.71 -45.53
CA GLY A 124 -27.76 1.49 -44.65
C GLY A 124 -27.75 2.36 -43.39
N VAL A 125 -26.84 2.02 -42.46
CA VAL A 125 -26.53 2.86 -41.29
C VAL A 125 -25.98 4.21 -41.75
N TYR A 126 -26.46 5.29 -41.14
CA TYR A 126 -26.07 6.66 -41.48
C TYR A 126 -25.93 7.54 -40.23
N PRO A 127 -24.90 8.40 -40.18
CA PRO A 127 -23.83 8.51 -41.15
C PRO A 127 -22.90 7.28 -41.09
N PRO A 128 -22.03 7.06 -42.10
CA PRO A 128 -21.01 6.01 -42.00
C PRO A 128 -20.17 6.22 -40.73
N GLY A 129 -19.86 5.13 -40.01
CA GLY A 129 -19.08 5.22 -38.77
C GLY A 129 -19.89 5.51 -37.50
N ARG A 130 -21.22 5.62 -37.58
CA ARG A 130 -22.09 5.79 -36.41
C ARG A 130 -21.82 4.72 -35.34
N LEU A 131 -21.62 5.18 -34.09
CA LEU A 131 -21.42 4.32 -32.94
C LEU A 131 -22.58 3.34 -32.77
N LYS A 132 -22.25 2.08 -32.49
CA LYS A 132 -23.20 0.99 -32.25
C LYS A 132 -22.97 0.44 -30.85
N CYS A 133 -24.03 0.36 -30.06
CA CYS A 133 -23.99 -0.14 -28.68
C CYS A 133 -24.99 -1.28 -28.50
N HIS A 134 -24.83 -2.05 -27.43
CA HIS A 134 -25.88 -2.93 -26.95
C HIS A 134 -26.94 -2.09 -26.22
N HIS A 135 -28.21 -2.41 -26.46
CA HIS A 135 -29.37 -1.68 -25.94
C HIS A 135 -30.31 -2.64 -25.26
N CYS A 136 -30.59 -2.43 -23.98
CA CYS A 136 -31.54 -3.24 -23.23
C CYS A 136 -31.92 -2.51 -21.91
N ALA A 137 -32.93 -3.02 -21.21
CA ALA A 137 -33.20 -2.68 -19.81
C ALA A 137 -33.67 -3.92 -19.03
N GLY A 138 -33.30 -4.01 -17.76
CA GLY A 138 -33.74 -5.07 -16.83
C GLY A 138 -32.74 -6.22 -16.68
N GLU A 139 -33.24 -7.40 -16.30
CA GLU A 139 -32.41 -8.58 -15.98
C GLU A 139 -31.59 -9.07 -17.18
N SER A 140 -32.15 -8.97 -18.39
CA SER A 140 -31.48 -9.35 -19.64
C SER A 140 -30.27 -8.47 -19.98
N CYS A 141 -30.08 -7.34 -19.31
CA CYS A 141 -28.88 -6.51 -19.43
C CYS A 141 -27.75 -6.90 -18.49
N VAL A 142 -28.04 -7.66 -17.45
CA VAL A 142 -27.03 -8.05 -16.47
C VAL A 142 -26.12 -9.11 -17.08
N THR A 143 -26.67 -10.01 -17.88
CA THR A 143 -25.88 -10.98 -18.66
C THR A 143 -25.22 -10.31 -19.87
N ALA A 144 -24.17 -10.95 -20.38
CA ALA A 144 -23.51 -10.49 -21.60
C ALA A 144 -24.53 -10.49 -22.77
N PRO A 145 -24.67 -9.39 -23.53
CA PRO A 145 -25.64 -9.30 -24.62
C PRO A 145 -25.37 -10.34 -25.72
N ALA A 146 -26.38 -11.13 -26.09
CA ALA A 146 -26.25 -12.15 -27.15
C ALA A 146 -26.39 -11.62 -28.59
N GLY A 147 -26.92 -10.40 -28.76
CA GLY A 147 -27.21 -9.80 -30.07
C GLY A 147 -26.15 -8.81 -30.56
N LYS A 148 -26.11 -8.53 -31.87
CA LYS A 148 -25.21 -7.50 -32.44
C LYS A 148 -25.57 -6.11 -31.90
N PRO A 149 -24.58 -5.24 -31.66
CA PRO A 149 -24.84 -3.86 -31.25
C PRO A 149 -25.56 -3.09 -32.36
N ARG A 150 -26.51 -2.24 -31.97
CA ARG A 150 -27.32 -1.40 -32.88
C ARG A 150 -26.83 0.06 -32.83
N PRO A 151 -26.90 0.81 -33.94
CA PRO A 151 -26.57 2.24 -33.94
C PRO A 151 -27.31 3.00 -32.84
N CYS A 152 -26.67 4.01 -32.24
CA CYS A 152 -27.32 4.92 -31.29
C CYS A 152 -28.55 5.60 -31.90
N LEU A 153 -29.60 5.86 -31.14
CA LEU A 153 -30.83 6.45 -31.67
C LEU A 153 -30.59 7.89 -32.14
N GLN A 154 -29.87 8.66 -31.33
CA GLN A 154 -29.35 9.96 -31.71
C GLN A 154 -27.92 9.81 -32.25
N HIS A 155 -27.51 10.65 -33.19
CA HIS A 155 -26.14 10.70 -33.66
C HIS A 155 -25.42 11.91 -33.07
N ARG A 156 -24.31 11.63 -32.38
CA ARG A 156 -23.30 12.61 -31.98
C ARG A 156 -21.92 12.10 -32.37
N GLU A 157 -21.01 13.02 -32.71
CA GLU A 157 -19.64 12.65 -33.10
C GLU A 157 -18.86 12.04 -31.91
N GLU A 158 -19.09 12.54 -30.70
CA GLU A 158 -18.44 12.11 -29.45
C GLU A 158 -19.42 11.39 -28.51
N ASP A 159 -20.19 10.43 -29.06
CA ASP A 159 -21.10 9.61 -28.26
C ASP A 159 -20.38 8.48 -27.54
N HIS A 160 -20.99 7.96 -26.48
CA HIS A 160 -20.44 6.85 -25.68
C HIS A 160 -21.51 5.79 -25.45
N CYS A 161 -21.15 4.53 -25.59
CA CYS A 161 -21.94 3.43 -25.05
C CYS A 161 -21.82 3.45 -23.52
N TYR A 162 -22.91 3.16 -22.82
CA TYR A 162 -22.90 2.98 -21.38
C TYR A 162 -23.34 1.56 -20.97
N THR A 163 -22.85 1.13 -19.80
CA THR A 163 -23.41 0.03 -19.00
C THR A 163 -23.58 0.52 -17.57
N GLU A 164 -24.81 0.48 -17.06
CA GLU A 164 -25.11 0.80 -15.67
C GLU A 164 -25.73 -0.42 -15.01
N VAL A 165 -25.11 -0.91 -13.94
CA VAL A 165 -25.59 -2.07 -13.19
C VAL A 165 -26.03 -1.59 -11.83
N ILE A 166 -27.33 -1.72 -11.53
CA ILE A 166 -27.92 -1.29 -10.26
C ILE A 166 -27.96 -2.46 -9.27
N SER A 167 -28.21 -3.67 -9.78
CA SER A 167 -28.26 -4.88 -8.96
C SER A 167 -28.01 -6.12 -9.83
N PRO A 168 -27.86 -7.32 -9.23
CA PRO A 168 -27.71 -8.57 -9.99
C PRO A 168 -28.88 -8.92 -10.92
N THR A 169 -30.01 -8.20 -10.84
CA THR A 169 -31.20 -8.42 -11.69
C THR A 169 -31.64 -7.16 -12.44
N LEU A 170 -30.90 -6.05 -12.33
CA LEU A 170 -31.26 -4.79 -12.96
C LEU A 170 -30.03 -4.07 -13.50
N ALA A 171 -29.97 -3.95 -14.82
CA ALA A 171 -28.98 -3.14 -15.52
C ALA A 171 -29.60 -2.42 -16.73
N TYR A 172 -28.89 -1.40 -17.21
CA TYR A 172 -29.24 -0.60 -18.38
C TYR A 172 -28.02 -0.50 -19.30
N ARG A 173 -28.28 -0.61 -20.61
CA ARG A 173 -27.25 -0.42 -21.64
C ARG A 173 -27.84 0.41 -22.77
N GLY A 174 -27.05 1.31 -23.31
CA GLY A 174 -27.46 2.14 -24.44
C GLY A 174 -26.39 3.13 -24.84
N CYS A 175 -26.80 4.20 -25.50
CA CYS A 175 -25.93 5.32 -25.84
C CYS A 175 -26.22 6.53 -24.94
N SER A 176 -25.18 7.28 -24.60
CA SER A 176 -25.28 8.43 -23.68
C SER A 176 -26.10 9.57 -24.28
N SER A 177 -26.18 9.64 -25.62
CA SER A 177 -27.07 10.56 -26.34
C SER A 177 -28.56 10.18 -26.30
N ASP A 178 -28.90 8.93 -25.97
CA ASP A 178 -30.28 8.47 -25.97
C ASP A 178 -31.01 8.95 -24.71
N GLN A 179 -32.23 9.48 -24.86
CA GLN A 179 -33.00 10.07 -23.75
C GLN A 179 -33.77 9.04 -22.90
N ASN A 180 -33.68 7.75 -23.23
CA ASN A 180 -34.52 6.72 -22.61
C ASN A 180 -34.08 6.34 -21.19
N HIS A 181 -32.83 6.64 -20.83
CA HIS A 181 -32.27 6.43 -19.50
C HIS A 181 -31.16 7.45 -19.26
N THR A 182 -31.19 8.12 -18.12
CA THR A 182 -30.10 9.04 -17.74
C THR A 182 -29.08 8.24 -16.95
N ALA A 183 -27.96 7.91 -17.60
CA ALA A 183 -26.89 7.14 -16.98
C ALA A 183 -26.34 7.87 -15.74
N SER A 184 -26.22 7.13 -14.63
CA SER A 184 -25.56 7.62 -13.41
C SER A 184 -24.07 7.89 -13.63
N THR A 185 -23.44 8.63 -12.70
CA THR A 185 -21.98 8.80 -12.67
C THR A 185 -21.22 7.49 -12.46
N THR A 186 -21.88 6.44 -12.00
CA THR A 186 -21.30 5.09 -11.81
C THR A 186 -21.35 4.23 -13.07
N ALA A 187 -21.99 4.71 -14.16
CA ALA A 187 -22.07 3.97 -15.40
C ALA A 187 -20.70 3.87 -16.10
N GLN A 188 -20.38 2.69 -16.60
CA GLN A 188 -19.16 2.45 -17.38
C GLN A 188 -19.37 2.95 -18.81
N LEU A 189 -18.51 3.86 -19.27
CA LEU A 189 -18.59 4.49 -20.58
C LEU A 189 -17.47 3.99 -21.50
N CYS A 190 -17.76 3.87 -22.79
CA CYS A 190 -16.79 3.50 -23.81
C CYS A 190 -17.22 3.98 -25.21
N ASP A 191 -16.27 4.15 -26.13
CA ASP A 191 -16.44 4.86 -27.41
C ASP A 191 -16.24 3.96 -28.66
N VAL A 192 -16.13 2.65 -28.47
CA VAL A 192 -15.94 1.67 -29.55
C VAL A 192 -17.21 0.86 -29.80
N ASN A 193 -17.45 0.48 -31.07
CA ASN A 193 -18.62 -0.33 -31.43
C ASN A 193 -18.73 -1.61 -30.59
N GLY A 194 -19.83 -1.76 -29.85
CA GLY A 194 -20.13 -2.94 -29.03
C GLY A 194 -19.28 -3.07 -27.76
N CYS A 195 -18.58 -2.02 -27.33
CA CYS A 195 -17.72 -2.06 -26.15
C CYS A 195 -18.48 -2.33 -24.84
N ASN A 196 -19.77 -1.97 -24.78
CA ASN A 196 -20.64 -2.24 -23.64
C ASN A 196 -21.21 -3.68 -23.66
N GLY A 197 -20.36 -4.66 -23.97
CA GLY A 197 -20.72 -6.08 -24.12
C GLY A 197 -20.34 -6.97 -22.93
N GLU A 198 -19.65 -6.43 -21.93
CA GLU A 198 -19.19 -7.21 -20.77
C GLU A 198 -20.33 -7.65 -19.85
N GLN A 199 -20.14 -8.74 -19.10
CA GLN A 199 -21.13 -9.20 -18.13
C GLN A 199 -21.28 -8.19 -16.99
N GLY A 200 -22.51 -7.76 -16.71
CA GLY A 200 -22.82 -6.70 -15.75
C GLY A 200 -22.75 -7.14 -14.29
N ALA A 201 -23.10 -8.38 -13.97
CA ALA A 201 -22.90 -8.93 -12.64
C ALA A 201 -22.43 -10.38 -12.70
N ARG A 202 -21.54 -10.74 -11.79
CA ARG A 202 -21.13 -12.14 -11.58
C ARG A 202 -21.01 -12.46 -10.10
N THR A 203 -21.19 -13.72 -9.76
CA THR A 203 -20.94 -14.21 -8.41
C THR A 203 -19.48 -14.64 -8.30
N LEU A 204 -18.78 -14.12 -7.29
CA LEU A 204 -17.44 -14.55 -6.90
C LEU A 204 -17.55 -15.45 -5.67
N THR A 205 -17.03 -16.66 -5.76
CA THR A 205 -16.90 -17.56 -4.61
C THR A 205 -15.50 -17.45 -4.03
N CYS A 206 -15.38 -17.23 -2.73
CA CYS A 206 -14.11 -17.16 -2.02
C CYS A 206 -13.98 -18.30 -1.01
N VAL A 207 -12.74 -18.63 -0.68
CA VAL A 207 -12.38 -19.45 0.46
C VAL A 207 -12.60 -18.65 1.76
N SER A 208 -13.26 -19.27 2.73
CA SER A 208 -13.51 -18.74 4.07
C SER A 208 -12.99 -19.72 5.12
N CYS A 209 -12.05 -19.28 5.95
CA CYS A 209 -11.55 -20.05 7.09
C CYS A 209 -10.77 -19.15 8.05
N ASP A 210 -10.76 -19.53 9.32
CA ASP A 210 -9.80 -19.03 10.32
C ASP A 210 -8.99 -20.21 10.85
N SER A 211 -7.66 -20.07 10.84
CA SER A 211 -6.75 -21.07 11.38
C SER A 211 -6.87 -21.31 12.89
N LEU A 212 -7.57 -20.45 13.63
CA LEU A 212 -7.92 -20.68 15.03
C LEU A 212 -9.02 -21.72 15.21
N ASP A 213 -9.96 -21.78 14.27
CA ASP A 213 -11.15 -22.64 14.35
C ASP A 213 -11.01 -23.93 13.51
N ALA A 214 -10.23 -23.88 12.44
CA ALA A 214 -10.11 -24.99 11.48
C ALA A 214 -8.65 -25.30 11.07
N LEU A 215 -8.33 -26.60 11.05
CA LEU A 215 -7.11 -27.12 10.43
C LEU A 215 -7.15 -26.91 8.90
N GLY A 216 -5.99 -26.79 8.27
CA GLY A 216 -5.89 -26.70 6.80
C GLY A 216 -6.11 -25.32 6.17
N CYS A 217 -6.45 -24.27 6.94
CA CYS A 217 -6.60 -22.90 6.40
C CYS A 217 -5.27 -22.29 5.86
N LYS A 218 -4.14 -22.86 6.28
CA LYS A 218 -2.78 -22.37 5.97
C LYS A 218 -2.15 -23.05 4.76
N MET A 219 -2.09 -24.38 4.78
CA MET A 219 -1.48 -25.22 3.76
C MET A 219 -2.20 -26.58 3.68
N ASP A 220 -2.14 -27.22 2.51
CA ASP A 220 -2.50 -28.63 2.33
C ASP A 220 -1.23 -29.46 2.12
N LEU A 221 -0.88 -30.29 3.12
CA LEU A 221 0.34 -31.10 3.11
C LEU A 221 0.36 -32.13 1.97
N PHE A 222 -0.79 -32.53 1.44
CA PHE A 222 -0.88 -33.58 0.41
C PHE A 222 -0.49 -33.09 -1.00
N GLN A 223 -0.36 -31.78 -1.20
CA GLN A 223 -0.02 -31.18 -2.50
C GLN A 223 1.46 -30.78 -2.63
N LEU A 224 2.21 -30.82 -1.53
CA LEU A 224 3.63 -30.47 -1.48
C LEU A 224 4.48 -31.51 -2.25
N GLY A 225 5.10 -31.09 -3.35
CA GLY A 225 5.98 -31.94 -4.18
C GLY A 225 5.44 -32.26 -5.58
N SER A 226 4.25 -31.78 -5.93
CA SER A 226 3.62 -32.03 -7.24
C SER A 226 4.06 -31.07 -8.36
N GLY A 227 4.84 -30.03 -8.06
CA GLY A 227 5.22 -28.99 -9.03
C GLY A 227 4.07 -28.06 -9.47
N ALA A 228 2.85 -28.30 -8.96
CA ALA A 228 1.68 -27.46 -9.16
C ALA A 228 1.55 -26.38 -8.07
N ALA A 229 0.79 -25.31 -8.34
CA ALA A 229 0.40 -24.34 -7.33
C ALA A 229 -0.42 -25.05 -6.24
N CYS A 230 0.03 -24.94 -4.98
CA CYS A 230 -0.64 -25.53 -3.83
C CYS A 230 -1.89 -24.70 -3.48
N ASN A 231 -3.04 -25.35 -3.36
CA ASN A 231 -4.29 -24.77 -2.88
C ASN A 231 -4.79 -25.52 -1.65
N ILE A 232 -5.35 -24.81 -0.67
CA ILE A 232 -5.99 -25.46 0.47
C ILE A 232 -7.25 -26.22 0.03
N SER A 233 -7.60 -27.30 0.72
CA SER A 233 -8.74 -28.17 0.38
C SER A 233 -9.83 -28.24 1.46
N GLN A 234 -9.53 -27.81 2.68
CA GLN A 234 -10.47 -27.79 3.81
C GLN A 234 -10.83 -26.35 4.15
N PHE A 235 -12.02 -25.91 3.72
CA PHE A 235 -12.51 -24.56 3.93
C PHE A 235 -14.03 -24.48 3.71
N GLU A 236 -14.64 -23.42 4.24
CA GLU A 236 -16.00 -23.02 3.90
C GLU A 236 -15.99 -22.03 2.75
N GLN A 237 -17.12 -21.84 2.09
CA GLN A 237 -17.25 -20.90 0.99
C GLN A 237 -18.11 -19.71 1.40
N CYS A 238 -17.70 -18.51 0.96
CA CYS A 238 -18.52 -17.32 0.99
C CYS A 238 -18.69 -16.77 -0.43
N GLN A 239 -19.80 -16.08 -0.68
CA GLN A 239 -20.15 -15.57 -2.01
C GLN A 239 -20.31 -14.05 -1.97
N LEU A 240 -19.82 -13.40 -3.03
CA LEU A 240 -19.95 -11.97 -3.28
C LEU A 240 -20.62 -11.75 -4.64
N GLN A 241 -21.46 -10.73 -4.73
CA GLN A 241 -21.97 -10.25 -6.02
C GLN A 241 -21.05 -9.13 -6.49
N LEU A 242 -20.32 -9.37 -7.59
CA LEU A 242 -19.47 -8.37 -8.22
C LEU A 242 -20.28 -7.72 -9.32
N LEU A 243 -20.61 -6.46 -9.11
CA LEU A 243 -21.21 -5.60 -10.13
C LEU A 243 -20.08 -4.94 -10.92
N LEU A 244 -20.31 -4.79 -12.23
CA LEU A 244 -19.38 -4.12 -13.14
C LEU A 244 -19.17 -2.68 -12.67
N GLY A 245 -17.91 -2.31 -12.40
CA GLY A 245 -17.54 -0.99 -11.86
C GLY A 245 -17.49 -0.89 -10.33
N GLU A 246 -17.78 -1.97 -9.60
CA GLU A 246 -17.65 -2.04 -8.13
C GLU A 246 -16.60 -3.06 -7.65
N GLU A 247 -15.65 -3.43 -8.52
CA GLU A 247 -14.68 -4.50 -8.24
C GLU A 247 -13.74 -4.20 -7.07
N GLU A 248 -13.54 -2.92 -6.72
CA GLU A 248 -12.68 -2.50 -5.61
C GLU A 248 -13.33 -2.72 -4.23
N GLN A 249 -14.66 -2.77 -4.16
CA GLN A 249 -15.38 -2.92 -2.89
C GLN A 249 -15.63 -4.39 -2.53
N HIS A 250 -15.72 -5.27 -3.55
CA HIS A 250 -16.06 -6.68 -3.39
C HIS A 250 -14.90 -7.58 -3.82
N PHE A 251 -14.13 -8.04 -2.83
CA PHE A 251 -12.98 -8.91 -3.02
C PHE A 251 -12.93 -10.08 -2.03
N CYS A 252 -12.25 -11.15 -2.43
CA CYS A 252 -11.72 -12.17 -1.53
C CYS A 252 -10.46 -11.63 -0.85
N PHE A 253 -10.22 -11.99 0.41
CA PHE A 253 -9.01 -11.62 1.13
C PHE A 253 -8.28 -12.82 1.71
N SER A 254 -6.97 -12.66 1.93
CA SER A 254 -6.16 -13.47 2.82
C SER A 254 -5.36 -12.55 3.74
N TYR A 255 -5.46 -12.81 5.04
CA TYR A 255 -4.68 -12.16 6.08
C TYR A 255 -3.72 -13.18 6.68
N ARG A 256 -2.49 -12.74 6.95
CA ARG A 256 -1.49 -13.54 7.64
C ARG A 256 -0.75 -12.65 8.62
N HIS A 257 -0.66 -13.10 9.85
CA HIS A 257 0.23 -12.55 10.84
C HIS A 257 0.76 -13.70 11.69
N LEU A 258 2.07 -13.98 11.59
CA LEU A 258 2.71 -15.08 12.31
C LEU A 258 2.00 -16.44 12.06
N SER A 259 1.53 -17.04 13.14
CA SER A 259 0.82 -18.31 13.24
C SER A 259 -0.69 -18.15 13.03
N ARG A 260 -1.23 -16.98 12.68
CA ARG A 260 -2.66 -16.83 12.34
C ARG A 260 -2.84 -16.52 10.86
N VAL A 261 -3.76 -17.26 10.23
CA VAL A 261 -4.21 -17.03 8.86
C VAL A 261 -5.72 -16.99 8.83
N VAL A 262 -6.26 -15.95 8.18
CA VAL A 262 -7.70 -15.76 7.99
C VAL A 262 -7.97 -15.51 6.52
N ARG A 263 -8.96 -16.17 5.96
CA ARG A 263 -9.40 -16.01 4.58
C ARG A 263 -10.90 -15.77 4.56
N GLY A 264 -11.38 -14.97 3.63
CA GLY A 264 -12.81 -14.76 3.51
C GLY A 264 -13.20 -13.75 2.44
N CYS A 265 -14.44 -13.31 2.53
CA CYS A 265 -15.05 -12.30 1.69
C CYS A 265 -15.04 -10.95 2.40
N SER A 266 -14.81 -9.87 1.66
CA SER A 266 -14.95 -8.48 2.14
C SER A 266 -16.26 -8.22 2.91
N SER A 267 -17.38 -8.81 2.50
CA SER A 267 -18.69 -8.68 3.17
C SER A 267 -18.81 -9.35 4.54
N ALA A 268 -17.94 -10.32 4.84
CA ALA A 268 -17.93 -11.10 6.07
C ALA A 268 -16.61 -10.96 6.83
N MET A 269 -15.93 -9.82 6.65
CA MET A 269 -14.63 -9.56 7.27
C MET A 269 -14.79 -9.37 8.79
N PRO A 270 -13.98 -10.05 9.62
CA PRO A 270 -13.94 -9.80 11.06
C PRO A 270 -13.59 -8.34 11.38
N ALA A 271 -14.25 -7.75 12.39
CA ALA A 271 -14.10 -6.34 12.73
C ALA A 271 -12.66 -5.94 13.08
N GLU A 272 -11.89 -6.85 13.67
CA GLU A 272 -10.47 -6.66 13.98
C GLU A 272 -9.57 -6.51 12.74
N LEU A 273 -9.95 -7.13 11.62
CA LEU A 273 -9.20 -7.05 10.36
C LEU A 273 -9.61 -5.84 9.51
N ALA A 274 -10.78 -5.24 9.80
CA ALA A 274 -11.24 -4.05 9.08
C ALA A 274 -10.29 -2.85 9.25
N ALA A 275 -9.61 -2.75 10.40
CA ALA A 275 -8.60 -1.73 10.66
C ALA A 275 -7.25 -2.00 9.98
N LEU A 276 -7.02 -3.23 9.49
CA LEU A 276 -5.78 -3.71 8.88
C LEU A 276 -5.94 -3.93 7.37
N GLN A 277 -6.83 -3.15 6.73
CA GLN A 277 -7.26 -3.42 5.36
C GLN A 277 -6.13 -3.31 4.32
N ASP A 278 -5.06 -2.56 4.64
CA ASP A 278 -3.87 -2.40 3.81
C ASP A 278 -2.92 -3.61 3.88
N ASP A 279 -2.99 -4.40 4.96
CA ASP A 279 -2.16 -5.61 5.14
C ASP A 279 -2.79 -6.86 4.50
N LEU A 280 -3.97 -6.73 3.90
CA LEU A 280 -4.70 -7.83 3.28
C LEU A 280 -4.21 -8.09 1.85
N LEU A 281 -4.00 -9.37 1.52
CA LEU A 281 -3.89 -9.81 0.14
C LEU A 281 -5.28 -9.93 -0.47
N LYS A 282 -5.62 -9.07 -1.42
CA LYS A 282 -6.95 -8.97 -2.05
C LYS A 282 -6.93 -9.57 -3.45
N CYS A 283 -8.01 -10.26 -3.82
CA CYS A 283 -8.20 -10.73 -5.20
C CYS A 283 -9.69 -10.81 -5.55
N SER A 284 -10.01 -10.58 -6.82
CA SER A 284 -11.38 -10.66 -7.34
C SER A 284 -11.46 -11.35 -8.69
N THR A 285 -10.34 -11.79 -9.27
CA THR A 285 -10.27 -12.22 -10.69
C THR A 285 -11.00 -13.53 -10.98
N THR A 286 -10.86 -14.54 -10.11
CA THR A 286 -11.45 -15.88 -10.31
C THR A 286 -12.00 -16.42 -8.99
N ASP A 287 -12.88 -17.42 -9.08
CA ASP A 287 -13.33 -18.16 -7.91
C ASP A 287 -12.16 -18.78 -7.16
N ASN A 288 -12.25 -18.73 -5.83
CA ASN A 288 -11.26 -19.24 -4.89
C ASN A 288 -9.84 -18.72 -5.16
N CYS A 289 -9.69 -17.49 -5.69
CA CYS A 289 -8.39 -16.87 -5.94
C CYS A 289 -7.54 -16.75 -4.66
N ASN A 290 -8.18 -16.74 -3.50
CA ASN A 290 -7.55 -16.74 -2.19
C ASN A 290 -7.31 -18.16 -1.61
N ALA A 291 -7.33 -19.23 -2.43
CA ALA A 291 -7.06 -20.60 -1.97
C ALA A 291 -5.58 -20.96 -1.87
N GLY A 292 -4.68 -20.13 -2.43
CA GLY A 292 -3.25 -20.43 -2.51
C GLY A 292 -2.61 -20.66 -1.14
N CYS A 293 -1.80 -21.72 -1.04
CA CYS A 293 -1.09 -22.09 0.18
C CYS A 293 -0.09 -21.02 0.62
N MET A 294 0.12 -20.92 1.94
CA MET A 294 1.20 -20.11 2.49
C MET A 294 2.56 -20.74 2.18
N PRO A 295 3.63 -19.94 2.04
CA PRO A 295 4.97 -20.48 1.84
C PRO A 295 5.43 -21.25 3.08
N GLN A 296 6.01 -22.43 2.86
CA GLN A 296 6.60 -23.22 3.94
C GLN A 296 7.67 -22.41 4.68
N GLN A 297 7.58 -22.41 6.00
CA GLN A 297 8.55 -21.76 6.87
C GLN A 297 9.76 -22.65 7.09
N ARG A 298 10.94 -22.01 7.20
CA ARG A 298 12.18 -22.65 7.63
C ARG A 298 12.56 -22.12 8.99
N CYS A 299 12.57 -22.99 9.98
CA CYS A 299 12.84 -22.63 11.37
C CYS A 299 14.00 -23.46 11.91
N LEU A 300 14.66 -22.93 12.94
CA LEU A 300 15.47 -23.75 13.84
C LEU A 300 14.53 -24.58 14.73
N ASN A 301 14.86 -25.87 14.90
CA ASN A 301 14.17 -26.77 15.81
C ASN A 301 15.20 -27.38 16.76
N CYS A 302 15.28 -26.86 17.98
CA CYS A 302 16.28 -27.29 18.97
C CYS A 302 15.82 -27.00 20.40
N ASN A 303 16.45 -27.68 21.35
CA ASN A 303 16.30 -27.46 22.79
C ASN A 303 17.68 -27.43 23.45
N SER A 304 17.99 -26.38 24.21
CA SER A 304 19.29 -26.20 24.85
C SER A 304 19.62 -27.22 25.93
N LEU A 305 18.62 -27.94 26.48
CA LEU A 305 18.83 -29.04 27.41
C LEU A 305 19.59 -30.22 26.76
N ASN A 306 19.38 -30.41 25.46
CA ASN A 306 19.97 -31.52 24.70
C ASN A 306 21.04 -31.04 23.71
N GLN A 307 21.00 -29.76 23.31
CA GLN A 307 21.91 -29.15 22.34
C GLN A 307 22.27 -27.73 22.76
N GLU A 308 23.39 -27.57 23.46
CA GLU A 308 23.86 -26.29 24.02
C GLU A 308 23.90 -25.13 22.99
N GLN A 309 24.28 -25.45 21.75
CA GLN A 309 24.33 -24.50 20.62
C GLN A 309 22.99 -23.80 20.37
N CYS A 310 21.85 -24.39 20.76
CA CYS A 310 20.53 -23.78 20.65
C CYS A 310 20.43 -22.44 21.39
N ARG A 311 21.21 -22.27 22.47
CA ARG A 311 21.34 -21.04 23.25
C ARG A 311 22.58 -20.23 22.88
N SER A 312 23.73 -20.88 22.73
CA SER A 312 25.03 -20.17 22.66
C SER A 312 25.45 -19.74 21.25
N ASN A 313 24.95 -20.42 20.21
CA ASN A 313 25.29 -20.13 18.82
C ASN A 313 24.21 -20.68 17.87
N ALA A 314 23.00 -20.13 17.95
CA ALA A 314 21.85 -20.61 17.18
C ALA A 314 22.08 -20.50 15.66
N SER A 315 22.84 -19.51 15.21
CA SER A 315 23.23 -19.32 13.80
C SER A 315 24.07 -20.45 13.23
N SER A 316 24.71 -21.26 14.08
CA SER A 316 25.47 -22.45 13.63
C SER A 316 24.59 -23.67 13.35
N LEU A 317 23.30 -23.61 13.71
CA LEU A 317 22.36 -24.71 13.57
C LEU A 317 21.75 -24.77 12.17
N THR A 318 21.52 -25.99 11.70
CA THR A 318 20.83 -26.23 10.43
C THR A 318 19.33 -26.06 10.61
N SER A 319 18.72 -25.27 9.72
CA SER A 319 17.27 -25.09 9.67
C SER A 319 16.57 -26.18 8.88
N SER A 320 15.33 -26.47 9.25
CA SER A 320 14.47 -27.41 8.54
C SER A 320 13.14 -26.77 8.15
N TYR A 321 12.50 -27.31 7.12
CA TYR A 321 11.12 -26.93 6.80
C TYR A 321 10.19 -27.43 7.88
N CYS A 322 9.23 -26.58 8.27
CA CYS A 322 8.19 -26.99 9.19
C CYS A 322 7.34 -28.09 8.56
N GLY A 323 7.24 -29.23 9.24
CA GLY A 323 6.55 -30.43 8.73
C GLY A 323 5.04 -30.43 8.89
N SER A 324 4.47 -29.44 9.58
CA SER A 324 3.02 -29.30 9.81
C SER A 324 2.43 -28.25 8.88
N ALA A 325 1.23 -28.52 8.34
CA ALA A 325 0.44 -27.60 7.52
C ALA A 325 0.09 -26.32 8.30
N GLU A 326 0.03 -26.44 9.62
CA GLU A 326 -0.38 -25.42 10.56
C GLU A 326 0.78 -24.52 10.98
N ALA A 327 2.03 -24.89 10.68
CA ALA A 327 3.20 -24.12 11.08
C ALA A 327 3.56 -23.05 10.04
N SER A 328 2.95 -21.86 10.18
CA SER A 328 3.18 -20.68 9.33
C SER A 328 4.12 -19.62 9.92
N SER A 329 4.67 -19.87 11.10
CA SER A 329 5.67 -19.05 11.79
C SER A 329 6.73 -19.92 12.47
N CYS A 330 7.75 -19.27 13.00
CA CYS A 330 8.73 -19.85 13.92
C CYS A 330 8.59 -19.20 15.30
N TYR A 331 9.02 -19.91 16.34
CA TYR A 331 9.17 -19.35 17.68
C TYR A 331 10.57 -19.59 18.23
N ALA A 332 10.96 -18.74 19.18
CA ALA A 332 12.03 -19.00 20.12
C ALA A 332 11.56 -18.55 21.50
N CYS A 333 11.78 -19.40 22.50
CA CYS A 333 11.31 -19.22 23.86
C CYS A 333 12.39 -19.61 24.87
N GLU A 334 12.49 -18.83 25.93
CA GLU A 334 13.31 -19.07 27.10
C GLU A 334 12.41 -19.39 28.29
N TYR A 335 12.76 -20.40 29.07
CA TYR A 335 12.00 -20.89 30.22
C TYR A 335 12.71 -20.60 31.56
N ASP A 336 12.01 -20.87 32.66
CA ASP A 336 12.45 -20.64 34.04
C ASP A 336 13.74 -21.37 34.43
N ASP A 337 13.96 -22.55 33.86
CA ASP A 337 15.18 -23.35 33.99
C ASP A 337 16.35 -22.83 33.14
N TRP A 338 16.19 -21.66 32.51
CA TRP A 338 17.14 -21.09 31.55
C TRP A 338 17.40 -22.02 30.35
N SER A 339 16.45 -22.87 29.97
CA SER A 339 16.48 -23.54 28.68
C SER A 339 15.95 -22.61 27.57
N VAL A 340 16.50 -22.74 26.37
CA VAL A 340 15.95 -22.15 25.14
C VAL A 340 15.38 -23.26 24.28
N GLN A 341 14.16 -23.09 23.82
CA GLN A 341 13.57 -23.91 22.77
C GLN A 341 13.24 -23.05 21.57
N ARG A 342 13.58 -23.56 20.39
CA ARG A 342 13.27 -22.94 19.10
C ARG A 342 12.47 -23.96 18.30
N GLY A 343 11.45 -23.51 17.59
CA GLY A 343 10.61 -24.42 16.82
C GLY A 343 9.69 -23.74 15.81
N CYS A 344 8.79 -24.55 15.28
CA CYS A 344 7.80 -24.18 14.28
C CYS A 344 6.43 -23.93 14.93
N GLY A 345 5.68 -22.96 14.39
CA GLY A 345 4.32 -22.62 14.83
C GLY A 345 4.30 -21.78 16.11
N ALA A 346 3.18 -21.86 16.82
CA ALA A 346 3.02 -21.22 18.12
C ALA A 346 3.83 -21.95 19.20
N PRO A 347 4.37 -21.23 20.20
CA PRO A 347 5.12 -21.84 21.28
C PRO A 347 4.25 -22.77 22.14
N PRO A 348 4.82 -23.82 22.77
CA PRO A 348 4.08 -24.74 23.62
C PRO A 348 3.46 -24.01 24.82
N THR A 349 2.15 -24.12 25.01
CA THR A 349 1.42 -23.49 26.14
C THR A 349 1.59 -24.21 27.47
N ALA A 350 2.11 -25.44 27.46
CA ALA A 350 2.22 -26.29 28.65
C ALA A 350 3.31 -25.84 29.65
N ALA A 351 4.31 -25.08 29.19
CA ALA A 351 5.33 -24.49 30.02
C ALA A 351 5.25 -22.98 29.81
N GLN A 352 4.99 -22.21 30.86
CA GLN A 352 4.95 -20.74 30.75
C GLN A 352 6.36 -20.23 30.48
N PRO A 353 6.65 -19.69 29.30
CA PRO A 353 7.98 -19.19 28.99
C PRO A 353 8.20 -17.85 29.70
N LEU A 354 9.44 -17.59 30.11
CA LEU A 354 9.86 -16.29 30.64
C LEU A 354 9.86 -15.23 29.54
N ASN A 355 10.48 -15.56 28.41
CA ASN A 355 10.62 -14.69 27.26
C ASN A 355 10.35 -15.49 25.98
N CYS A 356 9.55 -14.95 25.07
CA CYS A 356 9.33 -15.54 23.76
C CYS A 356 9.24 -14.47 22.70
N TYR A 357 9.67 -14.82 21.52
CA TYR A 357 9.27 -14.11 20.32
C TYR A 357 8.86 -15.10 19.24
N GLU A 358 7.84 -14.70 18.48
CA GLU A 358 7.43 -15.35 17.26
C GLU A 358 7.88 -14.50 16.07
N CYS A 359 8.11 -15.15 14.94
CA CYS A 359 8.49 -14.48 13.72
C CYS A 359 8.03 -15.28 12.51
N ASP A 360 7.80 -14.59 11.40
CA ASP A 360 7.62 -15.18 10.09
C ASP A 360 8.76 -14.76 9.17
N GLY A 361 9.43 -15.74 8.56
CA GLY A 361 10.55 -15.53 7.66
C GLY A 361 10.16 -15.76 6.19
N SER A 362 10.98 -15.20 5.29
CA SER A 362 11.01 -15.68 3.91
C SER A 362 11.71 -17.05 3.84
N SER A 363 11.54 -17.77 2.74
CA SER A 363 12.08 -19.12 2.55
C SER A 363 13.62 -19.23 2.59
N GLN A 364 14.35 -18.11 2.72
CA GLN A 364 15.81 -18.04 2.67
C GLN A 364 16.47 -17.74 4.02
N GLN A 365 15.73 -17.25 5.03
CA GLN A 365 16.32 -16.81 6.31
C GLN A 365 15.52 -17.32 7.51
N THR A 366 16.22 -17.94 8.47
CA THR A 366 15.63 -18.33 9.75
C THR A 366 15.47 -17.13 10.65
N CYS A 367 14.23 -16.72 10.89
CA CYS A 367 13.93 -15.59 11.75
C CYS A 367 14.10 -15.94 13.24
N ASN A 368 13.91 -17.21 13.62
CA ASN A 368 14.01 -17.67 15.01
C ASN A 368 15.44 -18.03 15.43
N ALA A 369 16.46 -17.41 14.84
CA ALA A 369 17.87 -17.58 15.19
C ALA A 369 18.40 -16.49 16.14
N LEU A 370 17.65 -15.39 16.32
CA LEU A 370 18.05 -14.27 17.17
C LEU A 370 18.16 -14.70 18.64
N ASP A 371 19.11 -14.13 19.35
CA ASP A 371 19.38 -14.47 20.75
C ASP A 371 18.60 -13.56 21.71
N PHE A 372 18.34 -14.07 22.91
CA PHE A 372 17.81 -13.30 24.03
C PHE A 372 18.94 -12.46 24.63
N THR A 373 19.15 -11.27 24.06
CA THR A 373 20.22 -10.37 24.51
C THR A 373 19.91 -9.80 25.88
N ARG A 374 20.91 -9.83 26.76
CA ARG A 374 20.90 -9.14 28.05
C ARG A 374 22.04 -8.13 28.08
N CYS A 375 21.74 -6.90 28.43
CA CYS A 375 22.73 -5.83 28.51
C CYS A 375 22.83 -5.32 29.93
N TYR A 376 24.00 -4.79 30.29
CA TYR A 376 24.11 -4.05 31.53
C TYR A 376 23.43 -2.70 31.38
N ARG A 377 22.63 -2.30 32.37
CA ARG A 377 21.92 -1.03 32.39
C ARG A 377 22.27 -0.24 33.64
N CYS A 378 22.69 1.01 33.42
CA CYS A 378 23.03 1.94 34.49
C CYS A 378 23.11 3.37 33.96
N SER A 379 23.08 4.35 34.87
CA SER A 379 23.37 5.75 34.55
C SER A 379 24.32 6.36 35.57
N SER A 380 25.32 7.11 35.09
CA SER A 380 26.29 7.75 35.98
C SER A 380 25.77 8.98 36.73
N ASP A 381 24.60 9.49 36.33
CA ASP A 381 23.88 10.58 37.01
C ASP A 381 22.85 10.05 38.04
N GLY A 382 22.70 8.72 38.11
CA GLY A 382 21.76 8.04 38.99
C GLY A 382 22.40 7.36 40.20
N VAL A 383 21.69 6.38 40.75
CA VAL A 383 22.10 5.61 41.95
C VAL A 383 23.38 4.81 41.71
N ASP A 384 23.65 4.41 40.47
CA ASP A 384 24.88 3.69 40.10
C ASP A 384 26.12 4.59 40.15
N GLY A 385 25.91 5.91 40.05
CA GLY A 385 26.92 6.94 40.09
C GLY A 385 28.13 6.64 39.19
N ALA A 386 29.32 6.96 39.68
CA ALA A 386 30.55 6.68 38.95
C ALA A 386 30.74 5.19 38.58
N GLY A 387 30.12 4.26 39.33
CA GLY A 387 30.21 2.81 39.07
C GLY A 387 29.77 2.41 37.65
N CYS A 388 28.81 3.13 37.06
CA CYS A 388 28.33 2.89 35.71
C CYS A 388 29.37 3.22 34.63
N ALA A 389 30.02 4.36 34.76
CA ALA A 389 31.13 4.76 33.89
C ALA A 389 32.37 3.88 34.14
N ASN A 390 32.55 3.44 35.38
CA ASN A 390 33.78 2.86 35.88
C ASN A 390 33.89 1.34 35.74
N TRP A 391 32.77 0.64 35.60
CA TRP A 391 32.78 -0.83 35.63
C TRP A 391 33.35 -1.42 36.94
N GLN A 392 33.25 -0.69 38.06
CA GLN A 392 33.90 -1.05 39.33
C GLN A 392 33.19 -2.15 40.13
N ARG A 393 31.96 -2.52 39.74
CA ARG A 393 31.20 -3.61 40.37
C ARG A 393 30.66 -4.58 39.32
N PRO A 394 31.45 -5.58 38.89
CA PRO A 394 31.00 -6.60 37.95
C PRO A 394 29.72 -7.36 38.37
N GLY A 395 29.27 -7.23 39.63
CA GLY A 395 28.00 -7.80 40.13
C GLY A 395 27.03 -6.79 40.74
N GLY A 396 27.26 -5.48 40.60
CA GLY A 396 26.40 -4.43 41.17
C GLY A 396 25.61 -3.61 40.15
N ILE A 397 25.83 -3.85 38.85
CA ILE A 397 25.11 -3.17 37.76
C ILE A 397 23.89 -4.03 37.40
N TYR A 398 22.74 -3.38 37.28
CA TYR A 398 21.50 -4.05 36.90
C TYR A 398 21.62 -4.66 35.48
N ILE A 399 21.07 -5.87 35.32
CA ILE A 399 20.99 -6.56 34.03
C ILE A 399 19.61 -6.30 33.45
N GLU A 400 19.58 -5.66 32.31
CA GLU A 400 18.38 -5.45 31.51
C GLU A 400 18.22 -6.59 30.50
N GLU A 401 17.01 -7.14 30.43
CA GLU A 401 16.61 -8.02 29.34
C GLU A 401 16.08 -7.16 28.19
N CYS A 402 16.67 -7.30 27.01
CA CYS A 402 16.30 -6.46 25.88
C CYS A 402 14.91 -6.83 25.36
N ALA A 403 14.08 -5.81 25.14
CA ALA A 403 12.74 -6.00 24.60
C ALA A 403 12.74 -6.57 23.17
N LEU A 404 13.75 -6.19 22.37
CA LEU A 404 13.93 -6.71 21.01
C LEU A 404 14.98 -7.84 21.01
N PRO A 405 14.71 -8.96 20.32
CA PRO A 405 15.67 -10.05 20.19
C PRO A 405 16.90 -9.58 19.38
N ALA A 406 18.08 -10.06 19.77
CA ALA A 406 19.37 -9.63 19.22
C ALA A 406 19.63 -8.11 19.26
N ALA A 407 18.92 -7.34 20.10
CA ALA A 407 19.22 -5.92 20.28
C ALA A 407 20.69 -5.74 20.70
N ALA A 408 21.37 -4.76 20.10
CA ALA A 408 22.75 -4.46 20.47
C ALA A 408 22.81 -3.83 21.87
N CYS A 409 23.87 -4.11 22.61
CA CYS A 409 24.14 -3.42 23.86
C CYS A 409 24.91 -2.14 23.58
N LEU A 410 24.46 -1.04 24.17
CA LEU A 410 25.11 0.27 24.02
C LEU A 410 25.81 0.70 25.31
N VAL A 411 26.87 1.46 25.11
CA VAL A 411 27.44 2.37 26.11
C VAL A 411 27.59 3.73 25.44
N LEU A 412 26.96 4.74 25.99
CA LEU A 412 27.04 6.10 25.44
C LEU A 412 27.38 7.12 26.52
N THR A 413 27.94 8.24 26.08
CA THR A 413 28.18 9.41 26.93
C THR A 413 27.47 10.58 26.29
N HIS A 414 26.60 11.23 27.05
CA HIS A 414 25.86 12.42 26.65
C HIS A 414 26.75 13.66 26.64
N LEU A 415 26.31 14.72 25.96
CA LEU A 415 27.01 16.02 25.92
C LEU A 415 27.22 16.65 27.30
N ASN A 416 26.37 16.30 28.28
CA ASN A 416 26.51 16.74 29.68
C ASN A 416 27.57 15.93 30.48
N GLY A 417 28.18 14.90 29.88
CA GLY A 417 29.20 14.06 30.52
C GLY A 417 28.67 12.81 31.22
N THR A 418 27.34 12.59 31.21
CA THR A 418 26.68 11.41 31.78
C THR A 418 26.94 10.19 30.92
N THR A 419 27.31 9.07 31.52
CA THR A 419 27.45 7.78 30.84
C THR A 419 26.28 6.88 31.16
N GLU A 420 25.70 6.30 30.12
CA GLU A 420 24.57 5.38 30.23
C GLU A 420 24.85 4.09 29.47
N ARG A 421 24.24 3.02 29.97
CA ARG A 421 24.29 1.68 29.38
C ARG A 421 22.88 1.12 29.31
N GLY A 422 22.65 0.29 28.31
CA GLY A 422 21.38 -0.42 28.14
C GLY A 422 21.28 -1.08 26.78
N CYS A 423 20.14 -1.70 26.54
CA CYS A 423 19.76 -2.22 25.24
C CYS A 423 19.46 -1.08 24.26
N GLN A 424 19.87 -1.24 23.00
CA GLN A 424 19.47 -0.31 21.94
C GLN A 424 17.95 -0.30 21.77
N THR A 425 17.37 0.90 21.75
CA THR A 425 15.94 1.14 21.49
C THR A 425 15.77 2.35 20.57
N GLU A 426 14.54 2.66 20.16
CA GLU A 426 14.26 3.87 19.37
C GLU A 426 14.70 5.14 20.11
N ASP A 427 14.52 5.20 21.44
CA ASP A 427 14.90 6.36 22.26
C ASP A 427 16.35 6.31 22.76
N PHE A 428 16.98 5.13 22.76
CA PHE A 428 18.35 4.92 23.25
C PHE A 428 19.23 4.34 22.14
N HIS A 429 19.85 5.23 21.35
CA HIS A 429 20.66 4.87 20.19
C HIS A 429 21.85 5.83 19.99
N CYS A 430 22.89 5.38 19.28
CA CYS A 430 24.14 6.13 19.12
C CYS A 430 24.02 7.44 18.33
N ASN A 431 23.00 7.58 17.47
CA ASN A 431 22.82 8.73 16.58
C ASN A 431 21.99 9.86 17.20
N ALA A 432 21.59 9.75 18.47
CA ALA A 432 20.82 10.79 19.13
C ALA A 432 21.65 12.08 19.27
N ALA A 433 21.02 13.24 19.07
CA ALA A 433 21.70 14.54 19.07
C ALA A 433 22.38 14.89 20.41
N THR A 434 21.95 14.26 21.50
CA THR A 434 22.50 14.44 22.84
C THR A 434 23.75 13.58 23.11
N VAL A 435 24.11 12.68 22.20
CA VAL A 435 25.20 11.71 22.37
C VAL A 435 26.52 12.29 21.89
N ALA A 436 27.50 12.35 22.79
CA ALA A 436 28.87 12.79 22.48
C ALA A 436 29.74 11.63 21.97
N LYS A 437 29.64 10.45 22.61
CA LYS A 437 30.38 9.23 22.24
C LYS A 437 29.48 8.03 22.45
N CYS A 438 29.55 7.06 21.55
CA CYS A 438 28.79 5.81 21.65
C CYS A 438 29.65 4.61 21.24
N ARG A 439 29.43 3.47 21.89
CA ARG A 439 29.93 2.17 21.49
C ARG A 439 28.78 1.17 21.52
N SER A 440 28.57 0.51 20.39
CA SER A 440 27.64 -0.60 20.25
C SER A 440 28.42 -1.92 20.20
N CYS A 441 27.84 -2.99 20.74
CA CYS A 441 28.38 -4.34 20.63
C CYS A 441 27.24 -5.37 20.53
N GLU A 442 27.53 -6.49 19.88
CA GLU A 442 26.59 -7.60 19.71
C GLU A 442 26.84 -8.70 20.76
N GLY A 443 25.74 -9.32 21.20
CA GLY A 443 25.76 -10.40 22.18
C GLY A 443 25.52 -9.94 23.62
N SER A 444 25.09 -10.88 24.46
CA SER A 444 24.78 -10.60 25.86
C SER A 444 26.03 -10.17 26.64
N PHE A 445 25.85 -9.21 27.53
CA PHE A 445 26.85 -8.74 28.47
C PHE A 445 28.11 -8.18 27.80
N CYS A 446 28.04 -7.73 26.55
CA CYS A 446 29.21 -7.23 25.83
C CYS A 446 29.58 -5.79 26.21
N ASN A 447 28.63 -5.00 26.74
CA ASN A 447 28.79 -3.57 27.01
C ASN A 447 29.53 -3.30 28.33
N THR A 448 30.71 -3.89 28.48
CA THR A 448 31.54 -3.90 29.71
C THR A 448 32.71 -2.92 29.64
N GLY A 449 33.43 -2.78 30.74
CA GLY A 449 34.63 -1.95 30.82
C GLY A 449 34.35 -0.44 30.87
N ALA A 450 35.39 0.32 31.17
CA ALA A 450 35.32 1.77 31.28
C ALA A 450 34.88 2.44 29.96
N PHE A 451 34.09 3.51 30.05
CA PHE A 451 33.69 4.28 28.88
C PHE A 451 33.61 5.80 29.14
N PRO A 452 34.14 6.64 28.24
CA PRO A 452 35.01 6.29 27.10
C PRO A 452 36.33 5.64 27.56
N GLU A 453 36.99 4.83 26.71
CA GLU A 453 38.17 4.03 27.10
C GLU A 453 39.35 4.89 27.60
N GLN A 454 39.47 6.13 27.11
CA GLN A 454 40.49 7.10 27.52
C GLN A 454 40.00 8.07 28.60
N ARG A 455 38.89 7.79 29.27
CA ARG A 455 38.39 8.68 30.33
C ARG A 455 39.44 8.77 31.43
N LEU A 456 39.77 9.98 31.87
CA LEU A 456 40.67 10.21 33.00
C LEU A 456 39.87 10.18 34.30
N TRP A 457 40.51 9.66 35.35
CA TRP A 457 39.91 9.39 36.65
C TRP A 457 40.73 10.05 37.72
N CYS A 458 40.08 10.82 38.57
CA CYS A 458 40.74 11.63 39.57
C CYS A 458 40.04 11.45 40.91
N HIS A 459 40.78 11.52 42.01
CA HIS A 459 40.15 11.68 43.31
C HIS A 459 39.47 13.04 43.34
N GLN A 460 38.18 13.08 43.66
CA GLN A 460 37.40 14.32 43.72
C GLN A 460 36.85 14.45 45.14
N CYS A 461 37.27 15.50 45.84
CA CYS A 461 36.89 15.72 47.22
C CYS A 461 37.22 17.13 47.69
N GLU A 462 36.43 17.60 48.65
CA GLU A 462 36.67 18.79 49.45
C GLU A 462 37.11 18.36 50.84
N ASN A 463 38.14 19.01 51.40
CA ASN A 463 38.72 18.70 52.70
C ASN A 463 39.27 17.26 52.85
N CYS A 464 40.04 16.79 51.85
CA CYS A 464 40.62 15.45 51.84
C CYS A 464 42.13 15.44 52.01
N GLU A 465 42.56 15.50 53.28
CA GLU A 465 43.97 15.45 53.69
C GLU A 465 44.68 14.17 53.20
N GLN A 466 43.97 13.05 53.16
CA GLN A 466 44.48 11.80 52.61
C GLN A 466 43.38 11.12 51.81
N VAL A 467 43.76 10.51 50.69
CA VAL A 467 42.89 9.59 49.96
C VAL A 467 42.87 8.29 50.76
N ALA A 468 41.70 7.91 51.30
CA ALA A 468 41.60 6.72 52.13
C ALA A 468 41.89 5.45 51.32
N ARG A 469 42.42 4.41 51.98
CA ARG A 469 42.66 3.11 51.34
C ARG A 469 41.31 2.51 50.91
N GLY A 470 41.09 2.38 49.60
CA GLY A 470 39.82 1.95 49.01
C GLY A 470 38.90 3.09 48.56
N GLN A 471 39.35 4.35 48.63
CA GLN A 471 38.64 5.47 48.01
C GLN A 471 38.95 5.52 46.50
N ASP A 472 37.97 5.14 45.70
CA ASP A 472 38.11 5.08 44.24
C ASP A 472 38.16 6.48 43.61
N ALA A 473 38.97 6.62 42.56
CA ALA A 473 38.96 7.81 41.72
C ALA A 473 37.64 7.88 40.93
N LEU A 474 37.09 9.09 40.80
CA LEU A 474 35.85 9.34 40.07
C LEU A 474 36.16 9.85 38.65
N PRO A 475 35.35 9.49 37.66
CA PRO A 475 35.57 9.89 36.28
C PRO A 475 35.41 11.41 36.13
N CYS A 476 36.26 12.02 35.32
CA CYS A 476 36.10 13.43 34.98
C CYS A 476 34.94 13.62 33.98
N ALA A 477 34.19 14.70 34.15
CA ALA A 477 33.25 15.17 33.13
C ALA A 477 34.01 15.50 31.84
N GLN A 478 33.43 15.19 30.68
CA GLN A 478 33.93 15.61 29.38
C GLN A 478 32.91 16.58 28.78
N TRP A 479 33.33 17.79 28.44
CA TRP A 479 32.46 18.79 27.82
C TRP A 479 32.81 18.95 26.34
N ALA A 480 31.79 19.02 25.48
CA ALA A 480 31.93 19.05 24.02
C ALA A 480 32.77 20.22 23.48
N ASN A 481 32.93 21.28 24.29
CA ASN A 481 33.62 22.52 23.90
C ASN A 481 35.01 22.67 24.55
N GLU A 482 35.52 21.65 25.27
CA GLU A 482 36.91 21.71 25.75
C GLU A 482 37.88 21.42 24.59
N PRO A 483 38.85 22.32 24.33
CA PRO A 483 39.85 22.11 23.27
C PRO A 483 40.64 20.81 23.51
N THR A 484 40.85 20.00 22.48
CA THR A 484 41.56 18.70 22.53
C THR A 484 42.99 18.82 23.08
N ASP A 485 43.56 20.01 22.95
CA ASP A 485 44.87 20.48 23.37
C ASP A 485 44.93 20.90 24.86
N GLN A 486 43.78 21.04 25.53
CA GLN A 486 43.70 21.04 27.00
C GLN A 486 43.50 19.61 27.49
N SER A 487 44.60 18.85 27.57
CA SER A 487 44.57 17.46 28.05
C SER A 487 43.79 17.34 29.37
N ALA A 488 42.81 16.43 29.42
CA ALA A 488 42.21 16.00 30.67
C ALA A 488 43.30 15.75 31.72
N ALA A 489 43.15 16.35 32.90
CA ALA A 489 44.11 16.25 33.98
C ALA A 489 43.38 16.17 35.33
N CYS A 490 43.95 15.44 36.27
CA CYS A 490 43.59 15.55 37.67
C CYS A 490 44.29 16.75 38.27
N LEU A 491 43.60 17.42 39.19
CA LEU A 491 44.14 18.52 39.97
C LEU A 491 44.14 18.19 41.46
N GLU A 492 45.09 18.77 42.18
CA GLU A 492 45.13 18.84 43.64
C GLU A 492 45.80 20.14 44.08
N PHE A 493 45.27 20.75 45.15
CA PHE A 493 45.85 21.94 45.76
C PHE A 493 45.38 22.11 47.21
N TYR A 494 46.09 22.96 47.95
CA TYR A 494 45.66 23.45 49.25
C TYR A 494 45.03 24.84 49.10
N ASP A 495 43.76 24.98 49.45
CA ASP A 495 43.04 26.25 49.48
C ASP A 495 43.42 26.99 50.77
N ALA A 496 44.25 28.03 50.65
CA ALA A 496 44.76 28.77 51.81
C ALA A 496 43.68 29.60 52.53
N GLN A 497 42.61 29.97 51.83
CA GLN A 497 41.51 30.76 52.40
C GLN A 497 40.61 29.88 53.27
N LEU A 498 40.30 28.67 52.78
CA LEU A 498 39.44 27.72 53.47
C LEU A 498 40.22 26.73 54.35
N ARG A 499 41.55 26.71 54.25
CA ARG A 499 42.46 25.79 54.94
C ARG A 499 42.19 24.31 54.68
N GLN A 500 41.86 23.96 53.45
CA GLN A 500 41.45 22.60 53.07
C GLN A 500 42.19 22.11 51.83
N VAL A 501 42.43 20.80 51.76
CA VAL A 501 42.90 20.15 50.53
C VAL A 501 41.71 19.87 49.62
N LYS A 502 41.82 20.34 48.38
CA LYS A 502 40.85 20.11 47.32
C LYS A 502 41.49 19.27 46.22
N ARG A 503 40.72 18.32 45.71
CA ARG A 503 41.11 17.44 44.61
C ARG A 503 39.97 17.35 43.62
N GLY A 504 40.29 17.24 42.34
CA GLY A 504 39.26 16.97 41.35
C GLY A 504 39.80 16.88 39.95
N CYS A 505 38.93 17.19 39.00
CA CYS A 505 39.22 17.17 37.58
C CYS A 505 39.44 18.58 37.06
N ARG A 506 40.39 18.75 36.15
CA ARG A 506 40.60 19.99 35.40
C ARG A 506 39.34 20.44 34.65
N SER A 507 38.54 19.50 34.15
CA SER A 507 37.31 19.80 33.44
C SER A 507 36.22 20.44 34.31
N ASN A 508 36.38 20.44 35.64
CA ASN A 508 35.60 21.32 36.51
C ASN A 508 36.25 22.72 36.48
N SER A 509 35.71 23.59 35.61
CA SER A 509 36.26 24.93 35.39
C SER A 509 36.32 25.77 36.68
N GLN A 510 35.30 25.72 37.54
CA GLN A 510 35.28 26.43 38.81
C GLN A 510 36.42 25.95 39.73
N LEU A 511 36.54 24.64 39.91
CA LEU A 511 37.59 24.06 40.75
C LEU A 511 39.00 24.33 40.18
N TYR A 512 39.12 24.34 38.86
CA TYR A 512 40.38 24.68 38.19
C TYR A 512 40.75 26.16 38.41
N TYR A 513 39.80 27.10 38.31
CA TYR A 513 40.05 28.50 38.65
C TYR A 513 40.41 28.69 40.12
N GLU A 514 39.76 27.98 41.04
CA GLU A 514 40.13 27.97 42.46
C GLU A 514 41.56 27.46 42.66
N CYS A 515 41.94 26.39 41.96
CA CYS A 515 43.28 25.82 42.00
C CYS A 515 44.33 26.84 41.53
N LEU A 516 44.05 27.62 40.47
CA LEU A 516 44.96 28.62 39.93
C LEU A 516 45.10 29.88 40.80
N LEU A 517 44.01 30.34 41.43
CA LEU A 517 43.93 31.65 42.08
C LEU A 517 44.00 31.61 43.62
N ARG A 518 43.56 30.51 44.24
CA ARG A 518 43.48 30.36 45.71
C ARG A 518 44.56 29.44 46.28
N ASN A 519 45.51 29.00 45.45
CA ASN A 519 46.67 28.28 45.96
C ASN A 519 47.53 29.20 46.84
N GLY A 520 48.13 28.64 47.89
CA GLY A 520 49.13 29.37 48.67
C GLY A 520 50.31 29.72 47.77
N SER A 521 50.84 30.94 47.87
CA SER A 521 51.91 31.49 47.01
C SER A 521 53.19 30.66 46.93
N GLU A 522 53.33 29.61 47.75
CA GLU A 522 54.50 28.71 47.81
C GLU A 522 54.27 27.31 47.22
N GLN A 523 53.04 26.90 46.90
CA GLN A 523 52.73 25.58 46.30
C GLN A 523 51.70 25.74 45.17
N PRO A 524 52.11 25.59 43.89
CA PRO A 524 51.21 25.79 42.76
C PRO A 524 50.16 24.68 42.66
N CYS A 525 49.06 24.99 41.96
CA CYS A 525 48.10 24.01 41.45
C CYS A 525 48.83 22.84 40.77
N ARG A 526 48.71 21.61 41.28
CA ARG A 526 49.36 20.45 40.67
C ARG A 526 48.39 19.77 39.72
N LEU A 527 48.86 19.53 38.50
CA LEU A 527 48.15 18.79 37.47
C LEU A 527 48.88 17.50 37.15
N CYS A 528 48.14 16.41 36.96
CA CYS A 528 48.70 15.13 36.55
C CYS A 528 47.73 14.39 35.60
N ARG A 529 48.25 13.47 34.78
CA ARG A 529 47.52 12.93 33.61
C ARG A 529 47.30 11.41 33.65
N THR A 530 47.68 10.74 34.73
CA THR A 530 47.45 9.31 34.91
C THR A 530 46.26 9.07 35.86
N PRO A 531 45.52 7.96 35.72
CA PRO A 531 44.39 7.68 36.61
C PRO A 531 44.79 7.68 38.09
N GLY A 532 44.05 8.38 38.93
CA GLY A 532 44.26 8.44 40.39
C GLY A 532 45.54 9.14 40.83
N CYS A 533 46.20 9.91 39.95
CA CYS A 533 47.50 10.50 40.23
C CYS A 533 47.49 11.63 41.27
N ASN A 534 46.33 12.23 41.52
CA ASN A 534 46.16 13.33 42.47
C ASN A 534 45.93 12.80 43.89
N ASN A 535 46.87 12.00 44.38
CA ASN A 535 46.81 11.33 45.68
C ASN A 535 47.88 11.82 46.68
N THR A 536 48.52 12.96 46.42
CA THR A 536 49.56 13.50 47.30
C THR A 536 49.02 13.79 48.69
N PRO A 537 49.63 13.32 49.79
CA PRO A 537 49.23 13.67 51.16
C PRO A 537 49.13 15.19 51.39
N GLY A 538 48.06 15.64 52.03
CA GLY A 538 47.74 17.05 52.25
C GLY A 538 48.82 17.85 52.98
N GLN A 539 49.54 17.20 53.90
CA GLN A 539 50.72 17.76 54.58
C GLN A 539 51.78 18.26 53.58
N LEU A 540 51.96 17.55 52.46
CA LEU A 540 52.92 17.93 51.42
C LEU A 540 52.40 19.04 50.49
N LEU A 541 51.07 19.25 50.46
CA LEU A 541 50.43 20.30 49.68
C LEU A 541 50.40 21.65 50.43
N ARG A 542 50.51 21.65 51.76
CA ARG A 542 50.53 22.86 52.61
C ARG A 542 51.88 23.61 52.61
N GLY A 543 52.95 22.98 52.12
CA GLY A 543 54.31 23.54 52.15
C GLY A 543 54.97 23.52 53.54
N GLN A 544 56.30 23.63 53.58
CA GLN A 544 57.11 23.56 54.81
C GLN A 544 56.98 24.81 55.72
N SER A 545 56.46 25.92 55.20
CA SER A 545 56.29 27.18 55.95
C SER A 545 55.13 27.17 56.94
N TYR A 546 54.11 26.32 56.73
CA TYR A 546 52.98 26.18 57.67
C TYR A 546 53.38 25.45 58.96
N GLU A 547 54.31 24.49 58.90
CA GLU A 547 54.86 23.86 60.11
C GLU A 547 55.70 24.82 60.96
N LEU A 548 56.38 25.79 60.32
CA LEU A 548 57.12 26.84 61.03
C LEU A 548 56.18 27.87 61.67
N ALA A 549 55.04 28.17 61.06
CA ALA A 549 54.03 29.07 61.63
C ALA A 549 53.25 28.44 62.81
N ILE A 550 53.06 27.11 62.81
CA ILE A 550 52.49 26.42 63.98
C ILE A 550 53.52 26.32 65.12
N ARG A 551 54.81 26.15 64.80
CA ARG A 551 55.88 26.12 65.82
C ARG A 551 56.25 27.49 66.41
N SER A 552 55.86 28.60 65.78
CA SER A 552 56.08 29.94 66.34
C SER A 552 54.92 30.46 67.21
N VAL A 553 53.84 29.69 67.34
CA VAL A 553 52.66 29.99 68.18
C VAL A 553 52.48 28.93 69.30
N ALA A 554 53.40 27.97 69.42
CA ALA A 554 53.44 26.97 70.49
C ALA A 554 54.44 27.34 71.59
#